data_AF-A0A7S4D597-F1
#
_entry.id   AF-A0A7S4D597-F1
#
_cell.length_a   1.000
_cell.length_b   1.000
_cell.length_c   1.000
_cell.angle_alpha   90.00
_cell.angle_beta   90.00
_cell.angle_gamma   90.00
#
_symmetry.space_group_name_H-M   'P 1'
#
loop_
_entity.id
_entity.type
_entity.pdbx_description
1 polymer ?
#
loop_
_entity_poly.entity_id
_entity_poly.type
_entity_poly.pdbx_seq_one_letter_code
_entity_poly.pdbx_strand_id
1 'polypeptide(L)'
;NGPPKILAISAGTAHLPQLLSADGLPVWESTASASYLIKELNIPGEDVYCETTSYDTISNAFFTRTNFCDIAGWNKILIITNEFHMLRTRYIFDWIMNVPDLRSTVPPNYELYY
;
A
#
# COMPACT_ATOMS: atom_id res chain seq x y z
N ASN A 1 -11.42 -18.40 -3.59
CA ASN A 1 -10.36 -18.08 -4.57
C ASN A 1 -10.92 -17.12 -5.61
N GLY A 2 -10.95 -15.83 -5.28
CA GLY A 2 -11.23 -14.76 -6.23
C GLY A 2 -9.93 -14.19 -6.81
N PRO A 3 -9.99 -13.23 -7.75
CA PRO A 3 -8.81 -12.51 -8.21
C PRO A 3 -8.06 -11.84 -7.03
N PRO A 4 -6.74 -11.67 -7.11
CA PRO A 4 -5.98 -10.95 -6.09
C PRO A 4 -6.47 -9.51 -6.01
N LYS A 5 -6.59 -8.98 -4.79
CA LYS A 5 -6.88 -7.56 -4.55
C LYS A 5 -5.60 -6.76 -4.74
N ILE A 6 -5.72 -5.56 -5.31
CA ILE A 6 -4.60 -4.64 -5.54
C ILE A 6 -4.76 -3.44 -4.61
N LEU A 7 -3.74 -3.14 -3.82
CA LEU A 7 -3.67 -1.95 -3.00
C LEU A 7 -2.65 -0.98 -3.58
N ALA A 8 -3.12 0.15 -4.09
CA ALA A 8 -2.27 1.28 -4.41
C ALA A 8 -2.00 2.08 -3.13
N ILE A 9 -0.74 2.41 -2.88
CA ILE A 9 -0.28 3.06 -1.63
C ILE A 9 0.34 4.43 -1.91
N SER A 10 0.58 5.21 -0.86
CA SER A 10 1.12 6.57 -0.90
C SER A 10 0.07 7.67 -1.16
N ALA A 11 0.03 8.65 -0.26
CA ALA A 11 -0.65 9.92 -0.47
C ALA A 11 0.20 10.86 -1.36
N GLY A 12 1.51 10.87 -1.13
CA GLY A 12 2.45 11.77 -1.79
C GLY A 12 3.82 11.70 -1.13
N THR A 13 4.66 12.70 -1.39
CA THR A 13 6.00 12.78 -0.78
C THR A 13 6.07 13.92 0.22
N ALA A 14 6.46 13.65 1.47
CA ALA A 14 6.42 14.63 2.57
C ALA A 14 7.15 15.96 2.31
N HIS A 15 8.17 15.96 1.46
CA HIS A 15 8.99 17.14 1.16
C HIS A 15 8.61 17.86 -0.14
N LEU A 16 7.58 17.39 -0.83
CA LEU A 16 7.08 18.00 -2.05
C LEU A 16 5.70 18.61 -1.80
N PRO A 17 5.35 19.71 -2.48
CA PRO A 17 3.99 20.22 -2.46
C PRO A 17 3.00 19.13 -2.89
N GLN A 18 1.86 19.06 -2.22
CA GLN A 18 0.77 18.17 -2.63
C GLN A 18 0.33 18.53 -4.05
N LEU A 19 0.26 17.53 -4.93
CA LEU A 19 -0.31 17.70 -6.27
C LEU A 19 -1.81 17.96 -6.12
N LEU A 20 -2.29 19.03 -6.74
CA LEU A 20 -3.70 19.40 -6.77
C LEU A 20 -4.26 19.26 -8.18
N SER A 21 -5.52 18.85 -8.28
CA SER A 21 -6.29 18.86 -9.53
C SER A 21 -6.75 20.28 -9.88
N ALA A 22 -7.34 20.44 -11.08
CA ALA A 22 -7.82 21.74 -11.56
C ALA A 22 -8.92 22.37 -10.68
N ASP A 23 -9.68 21.55 -9.97
CA ASP A 23 -10.69 21.93 -8.98
C ASP A 23 -10.13 22.08 -7.55
N GLY A 24 -8.82 21.95 -7.36
CA GLY A 24 -8.12 22.21 -6.09
C GLY A 24 -8.15 21.05 -5.10
N LEU A 25 -8.59 19.86 -5.50
CA LEU A 25 -8.57 18.66 -4.66
C LEU A 25 -7.19 17.98 -4.69
N PRO A 26 -6.77 17.30 -3.60
CA PRO A 26 -5.53 16.55 -3.60
C PRO A 26 -5.60 15.37 -4.57
N VAL A 27 -4.56 15.24 -5.39
CA VAL A 27 -4.31 14.05 -6.21
C VAL A 27 -3.29 13.19 -5.47
N TRP A 28 -3.76 12.09 -4.90
CA TRP A 28 -2.88 11.14 -4.22
C TRP A 28 -2.23 10.17 -5.21
N GLU A 29 -0.97 9.81 -4.95
CA GLU A 29 -0.22 8.84 -5.76
C GLU A 29 -0.98 7.50 -5.88
N SER A 30 -1.60 7.04 -4.79
CA SER A 30 -2.44 5.84 -4.77
C SER A 30 -3.65 5.96 -5.68
N THR A 31 -4.39 7.07 -5.62
CA THR A 31 -5.57 7.28 -6.48
C THR A 31 -5.23 7.46 -7.95
N ALA A 32 -4.08 8.08 -8.26
CA ALA A 32 -3.58 8.19 -9.62
C ALA A 32 -3.25 6.79 -10.18
N SER A 33 -2.55 5.97 -9.38
CA SER A 33 -2.21 4.59 -9.74
C SER A 33 -3.46 3.72 -9.91
N ALA A 34 -4.43 3.82 -8.99
CA ALA A 34 -5.70 3.12 -9.10
C ALA A 34 -6.51 3.54 -10.34
N SER A 35 -6.53 4.84 -10.67
CA SER A 35 -7.17 5.32 -11.90
C SER A 35 -6.52 4.70 -13.14
N TYR A 36 -5.20 4.55 -13.18
CA TYR A 36 -4.50 3.89 -14.29
C TYR A 36 -4.87 2.41 -14.39
N LEU A 37 -4.84 1.67 -13.27
CA LEU A 37 -5.22 0.26 -13.23
C LEU A 37 -6.65 0.03 -13.75
N ILE A 38 -7.59 0.88 -13.35
CA ILE A 38 -9.00 0.72 -13.71
C ILE A 38 -9.24 1.13 -15.16
N LYS A 39 -8.74 2.30 -15.58
CA LYS A 39 -9.10 2.89 -16.88
C LYS A 39 -8.25 2.37 -18.03
N GLU A 40 -6.95 2.20 -17.80
CA GLU A 40 -6.00 1.85 -18.86
C GLU A 40 -5.78 0.34 -18.92
N LEU A 41 -5.79 -0.35 -17.77
CA LEU A 41 -5.59 -1.81 -17.70
C LEU A 41 -6.90 -2.61 -17.51
N ASN A 42 -8.05 -1.94 -17.43
CA ASN A 42 -9.37 -2.55 -17.29
C ASN A 42 -9.50 -3.49 -16.07
N ILE A 43 -8.80 -3.19 -14.96
CA ILE A 43 -8.98 -3.93 -13.71
C ILE A 43 -10.31 -3.53 -13.06
N PRO A 44 -11.14 -4.49 -12.59
CA PRO A 44 -12.37 -4.17 -11.88
C PRO A 44 -12.12 -3.26 -10.66
N GLY A 45 -12.87 -2.17 -10.53
CA GLY A 45 -12.69 -1.22 -9.44
C GLY A 45 -12.92 -1.82 -8.04
N GLU A 46 -13.74 -2.87 -7.93
CA GLU A 46 -13.97 -3.63 -6.69
C GLU A 46 -12.76 -4.48 -6.22
N ASP A 47 -11.76 -4.62 -7.10
CA ASP A 47 -10.50 -5.27 -6.80
C ASP A 47 -9.37 -4.28 -6.48
N VAL A 48 -9.59 -2.97 -6.64
CA VAL A 48 -8.56 -1.92 -6.46
C VAL A 48 -8.88 -1.04 -5.26
N TYR A 49 -7.92 -0.95 -4.34
CA TYR A 49 -7.99 -0.18 -3.11
C TYR A 49 -6.93 0.93 -3.11
N CYS A 50 -7.17 1.99 -2.33
CA CYS A 50 -6.23 3.11 -2.20
C CYS A 50 -5.94 3.39 -0.73
N GLU A 51 -4.66 3.44 -0.36
CA GLU A 51 -4.18 3.99 0.90
C GLU A 51 -3.67 5.43 0.67
N THR A 52 -4.25 6.40 1.39
CA THR A 52 -4.08 7.85 1.12
C THR A 52 -3.52 8.64 2.32
N THR A 53 -2.90 7.96 3.29
CA THR A 53 -2.40 8.55 4.54
C THR A 53 -0.88 8.68 4.58
N SER A 54 -0.17 7.74 3.95
CA SER A 54 1.29 7.66 3.99
C SER A 54 2.01 8.69 3.12
N TYR A 55 3.20 9.13 3.54
CA TYR A 55 4.04 10.09 2.79
C TYR A 55 5.51 9.65 2.64
N ASP A 56 5.83 8.45 3.13
CA ASP A 56 7.16 7.84 3.07
C ASP A 56 7.05 6.31 3.08
N THR A 57 8.18 5.61 2.88
CA THR A 57 8.14 4.14 2.78
C THR A 57 7.77 3.44 4.11
N ILE A 58 8.07 4.04 5.26
CA ILE A 58 7.76 3.44 6.58
C ILE A 58 6.25 3.52 6.83
N SER A 59 5.67 4.70 6.63
CA SER A 59 4.23 4.93 6.72
C SER A 59 3.46 4.14 5.66
N ASN A 60 4.00 3.96 4.45
CA ASN A 60 3.41 3.05 3.44
C ASN A 60 3.21 1.66 4.02
N ALA A 61 4.26 1.06 4.59
CA ALA A 61 4.18 -0.28 5.18
C ALA A 61 3.25 -0.31 6.40
N PHE A 62 3.32 0.70 7.26
CA PHE A 62 2.49 0.79 8.47
C PHE A 62 1.00 0.86 8.13
N PHE A 63 0.58 1.80 7.27
CA PHE A 63 -0.83 1.95 6.92
C PHE A 63 -1.34 0.83 6.01
N THR A 64 -0.47 0.23 5.16
CA THR A 64 -0.81 -1.02 4.45
C THR A 64 -1.20 -2.10 5.45
N ARG A 65 -0.39 -2.30 6.50
CA ARG A 65 -0.68 -3.28 7.53
C ARG A 65 -1.96 -2.94 8.30
N THR A 66 -1.99 -1.78 8.95
CA THR A 66 -3.02 -1.46 9.96
C THR A 66 -4.37 -1.13 9.38
N ASN A 67 -4.41 -0.50 8.19
CA ASN A 67 -5.67 -0.03 7.61
C ASN A 67 -6.26 -1.04 6.62
N PHE A 68 -5.46 -2.00 6.13
CA PHE A 68 -5.91 -2.97 5.14
C PHE A 68 -5.66 -4.39 5.60
N CYS A 69 -4.39 -4.81 5.73
CA CYS A 69 -4.08 -6.21 5.90
C CYS A 69 -4.63 -6.82 7.20
N ASP A 70 -4.46 -6.14 8.33
CA ASP A 70 -4.97 -6.60 9.63
C ASP A 70 -6.52 -6.65 9.65
N ILE A 71 -7.18 -5.76 8.90
CA ILE A 71 -8.66 -5.65 8.84
C ILE A 71 -9.26 -6.68 7.88
N ALA A 72 -8.66 -6.81 6.69
CA ALA A 72 -9.14 -7.67 5.61
C ALA A 72 -8.61 -9.11 5.69
N GLY A 73 -7.71 -9.39 6.65
CA GLY A 73 -7.07 -10.70 6.83
C GLY A 73 -6.13 -11.09 5.69
N TRP A 74 -5.52 -10.11 5.01
CA TRP A 74 -4.61 -10.37 3.89
C TRP A 74 -3.22 -10.73 4.40
N ASN A 75 -2.84 -12.00 4.34
CA ASN A 75 -1.56 -12.47 4.88
C ASN A 75 -0.53 -12.88 3.82
N LYS A 76 -0.92 -13.09 2.55
CA LYS A 76 0.00 -13.34 1.43
C LYS A 76 0.06 -12.11 0.54
N ILE A 77 1.21 -11.45 0.49
CA ILE A 77 1.32 -10.11 -0.09
C ILE A 77 2.48 -10.07 -1.07
N LEU A 78 2.19 -9.68 -2.32
CA LEU A 78 3.20 -9.35 -3.31
C LEU A 78 3.43 -7.84 -3.32
N ILE A 79 4.66 -7.43 -2.99
CA ILE A 79 5.06 -6.03 -2.96
C ILE A 79 5.72 -5.68 -4.30
N ILE A 80 5.08 -4.77 -5.03
CA ILE A 80 5.55 -4.33 -6.34
C ILE A 80 6.10 -2.90 -6.21
N THR A 81 7.35 -2.70 -6.60
CA THR A 81 7.96 -1.39 -6.75
C THR A 81 9.08 -1.44 -7.79
N ASN A 82 9.70 -0.30 -8.09
CA ASN A 82 10.83 -0.26 -9.02
C ASN A 82 12.11 -0.88 -8.41
N GLU A 83 13.05 -1.27 -9.27
CA GLU A 83 14.28 -1.98 -8.88
C GLU A 83 15.12 -1.19 -7.86
N PHE A 84 15.30 0.11 -8.06
CA PHE A 84 16.15 0.93 -7.20
C PHE A 84 15.57 1.15 -5.80
N HIS A 85 14.24 1.10 -5.63
CA HIS A 85 13.56 1.22 -4.34
C HIS A 85 13.41 -0.13 -3.64
N MET A 86 13.48 -1.24 -4.37
CA MET A 86 13.14 -2.57 -3.86
C MET A 86 13.90 -2.94 -2.58
N LEU A 87 15.22 -2.70 -2.51
CA LEU A 87 16.01 -3.03 -1.32
C LEU A 87 15.48 -2.36 -0.05
N ARG A 88 15.20 -1.05 -0.12
CA ARG A 88 14.66 -0.27 1.01
C ARG A 88 13.25 -0.73 1.35
N THR A 89 12.40 -0.93 0.34
CA THR A 89 11.03 -1.39 0.51
C THR A 89 10.99 -2.74 1.21
N ARG A 90 11.82 -3.69 0.79
CA ARG A 90 11.92 -5.00 1.41
C ARG A 90 12.25 -4.92 2.90
N TYR A 91 13.34 -4.23 3.27
CA TYR A 91 13.70 -4.11 4.68
C TYR A 91 12.61 -3.48 5.55
N ILE A 92 11.92 -2.46 5.02
CA ILE A 92 10.88 -1.76 5.77
C ILE A 92 9.61 -2.61 5.89
N PHE A 93 9.17 -3.26 4.82
CA PHE A 93 8.00 -4.14 4.87
C PHE A 93 8.28 -5.38 5.71
N ASP A 94 9.45 -6.02 5.57
CA ASP A 94 9.87 -7.13 6.42
C ASP A 94 9.84 -6.73 7.91
N TRP A 95 10.34 -5.53 8.24
CA TRP A 95 10.28 -5.03 9.62
C TRP A 95 8.84 -4.81 10.10
N ILE A 96 8.08 -3.96 9.40
CA ILE A 96 6.77 -3.51 9.86
C ILE A 96 5.76 -4.66 9.90
N MET A 97 5.79 -5.57 8.95
CA MET A 97 4.84 -6.70 8.91
C MET A 97 5.13 -7.72 10.02
N ASN A 98 6.37 -7.82 10.49
CA ASN A 98 6.75 -8.74 11.57
C ASN A 98 6.71 -8.12 12.99
N VAL A 99 6.30 -6.85 13.15
CA VAL A 99 6.13 -6.27 14.49
C VAL A 99 5.02 -7.02 15.26
N PRO A 100 5.27 -7.58 16.45
CA PRO A 100 4.24 -8.27 17.22
C PRO A 100 3.10 -7.34 17.64
N ASP A 101 1.85 -7.82 17.59
CA ASP A 101 0.74 -7.12 18.25
C ASP A 101 0.81 -7.40 19.76
N LEU A 102 1.10 -6.38 20.57
CA LEU A 102 1.23 -6.52 22.02
C LEU A 102 -0.08 -6.93 22.72
N ARG A 103 -1.22 -6.88 22.02
CA ARG A 103 -2.53 -7.31 22.52
C ARG A 103 -2.83 -8.78 22.18
N SER A 104 -2.01 -9.41 21.34
CA SER A 104 -2.18 -10.78 20.87
C SER A 104 -0.95 -11.61 21.25
N THR A 105 -1.17 -12.86 21.63
CA THR A 105 -0.08 -13.84 21.81
C THR A 105 0.27 -14.56 20.51
N VAL A 106 -0.52 -14.35 19.45
CA VAL A 106 -0.29 -14.95 18.13
C VAL A 106 0.67 -14.06 17.34
N PRO A 107 1.81 -14.58 16.86
CA PRO A 107 2.73 -13.80 16.05
C PRO A 107 2.10 -13.42 14.69
N PRO A 108 2.57 -12.33 14.06
CA PRO A 108 2.18 -12.01 12.68
C PRO A 108 2.52 -13.17 11.75
N ASN A 109 1.65 -13.46 10.79
CA ASN A 109 1.78 -14.57 9.85
C ASN A 109 1.85 -14.11 8.39
N TYR A 110 2.47 -12.96 8.16
CA TYR A 110 2.63 -12.38 6.83
C TYR A 110 3.67 -13.14 6.00
N GLU A 111 3.25 -13.58 4.81
CA GLU A 111 4.10 -14.13 3.76
C GLU A 111 4.31 -13.04 2.70
N LEU A 112 5.52 -12.48 2.64
CA LEU A 112 5.86 -11.40 1.71
C LEU A 112 6.63 -11.92 0.50
N TYR A 113 6.20 -11.46 -0.68
CA TYR A 113 6.84 -11.67 -1.97
C TYR A 113 7.25 -10.31 -2.55
N TYR A 114 8.28 -10.28 -3.39
CA TYR A 114 8.89 -9.08 -3.96
C TYR A 114 9.24 -9.30 -5.42
#